data_AF-A0A7V9HJ96-F1
#
_entry.id   AF-A0A7V9HJ96-F1
#
_cell.length_a   1.000
_cell.length_b   1.000
_cell.length_c   1.000
_cell.angle_alpha   90.00
_cell.angle_beta   90.00
_cell.angle_gamma   90.00
#
_symmetry.space_group_name_H-M   'P 1'
#
loop_
_entity.id
_entity.type
_entity.pdbx_description
1 polymer ?
#
loop_
_entity_poly.entity_id
_entity_poly.type
_entity_poly.pdbx_seq_one_letter_code
_entity_poly.pdbx_strand_id
1 'polypeptide(L)'
;MRRERVGLVALAAVLLAALVMIPLRSGPASFSAAQEAGTPPAEPPSVEALQTQIAVLEAELALVGGVELELIRGRLGGSRASFDAAYGAPVGYVDAEGNDSPDPPLEGDPAQLIYDAADIGEVTATFTDGRATHLTVTPPGSAAQLLPGLGETYWTLEEANAIGSRFSPADASAGTLISEQTAPAAGVELAVQASSAALAALFPQVADGGCGPVAEAGTFTATLRFSSAEQISAVTYATGGAAAGSAVGSLAATIPTEPGRGRADRGGNANVTSSLGGRVTANGVQVEAFQIRPDADGVAAPAADQVLTAIDVAITNNTNHNVTYDLPDFVLVDSEGREVAAICGGLDPAITLGELAPGESIAGWVTFQAPADFVPVRFVFLVDNARIGFNL
;
A
#
# COMPACT_ATOMS: atom_id res chain seq x y z
N MET A 1 -5.07 20.90 -38.63
CA MET A 1 -6.36 20.61 -37.96
C MET A 1 -6.18 20.92 -36.49
N ARG A 2 -6.82 21.99 -35.99
CA ARG A 2 -6.74 22.51 -34.61
C ARG A 2 -8.17 22.75 -34.13
N ARG A 3 -8.83 21.73 -33.58
CA ARG A 3 -10.10 21.85 -32.86
C ARG A 3 -10.21 20.64 -31.93
N GLU A 4 -9.82 20.78 -30.66
CA GLU A 4 -10.20 19.82 -29.61
C GLU A 4 -10.01 20.32 -28.17
N ARG A 5 -9.31 21.43 -27.91
CA ARG A 5 -9.12 21.94 -26.53
C ARG A 5 -10.23 22.84 -25.95
N VAL A 6 -11.38 22.96 -26.61
CA VAL A 6 -12.48 23.86 -26.15
C VAL A 6 -13.53 23.12 -25.29
N GLY A 7 -13.53 21.78 -25.27
CA GLY A 7 -14.55 21.01 -24.54
C GLY A 7 -14.40 20.99 -23.01
N LEU A 8 -13.18 21.02 -22.48
CA LEU A 8 -12.95 20.77 -21.05
C LEU A 8 -13.25 22.00 -20.16
N VAL A 9 -13.04 23.22 -20.67
CA VAL A 9 -13.28 24.46 -19.92
C VAL A 9 -14.78 24.75 -19.77
N ALA A 10 -15.61 24.29 -20.72
CA ALA A 10 -17.05 24.47 -20.67
C ALA A 10 -17.73 23.57 -19.62
N LEU A 11 -17.17 22.38 -19.34
CA LEU A 11 -17.75 21.45 -18.37
C LEU A 11 -17.57 21.94 -16.92
N ALA A 12 -16.42 22.54 -16.60
CA ALA A 12 -16.12 23.11 -15.28
C ALA A 12 -16.98 24.34 -14.95
N ALA A 13 -17.32 25.17 -15.95
CA ALA A 13 -18.20 26.32 -15.75
C ALA A 13 -19.67 25.92 -15.53
N VAL A 14 -20.11 24.79 -16.07
CA VAL A 14 -21.49 24.27 -15.89
C VAL A 14 -21.68 23.64 -14.51
N LEU A 15 -20.65 22.97 -13.95
CA LEU A 15 -20.72 22.44 -12.58
C LEU A 15 -20.75 23.56 -11.53
N LEU A 16 -20.05 24.68 -11.76
CA LEU A 16 -20.08 25.82 -10.83
C LEU A 16 -21.42 26.59 -10.86
N ALA A 17 -22.14 26.58 -12.00
CA ALA A 17 -23.45 27.21 -12.11
C ALA A 17 -24.59 26.36 -11.49
N ALA A 18 -24.41 25.03 -11.41
CA ALA A 18 -25.40 24.13 -10.82
C ALA A 18 -25.50 24.24 -9.28
N LEU A 19 -24.48 24.77 -8.60
CA LEU A 19 -24.49 24.94 -7.14
C LEU A 19 -25.31 26.16 -6.65
N VAL A 20 -25.75 27.06 -7.54
CA VAL A 20 -26.39 28.34 -7.18
C VAL A 20 -27.93 28.34 -7.38
N MET A 21 -28.52 27.26 -7.92
CA MET A 21 -29.96 27.20 -8.24
C MET A 21 -30.71 26.14 -7.41
N ILE A 22 -30.70 26.27 -6.08
CA ILE A 22 -31.66 25.57 -5.21
C ILE A 22 -32.90 26.48 -5.05
N PRO A 23 -34.08 26.11 -5.57
CA PRO A 23 -35.28 26.92 -5.42
C PRO A 23 -35.81 26.86 -3.98
N LEU A 24 -35.88 28.03 -3.33
CA LEU A 24 -36.63 28.26 -2.10
C LEU A 24 -38.11 27.92 -2.33
N ARG A 25 -38.54 26.75 -1.83
CA ARG A 25 -39.94 26.34 -1.83
C ARG A 25 -40.64 26.96 -0.62
N SER A 26 -41.44 27.99 -0.86
CA SER A 26 -42.30 28.62 0.14
C SER A 26 -43.53 27.75 0.44
N GLY A 27 -43.67 27.33 1.70
CA GLY A 27 -44.87 26.71 2.24
C GLY A 27 -45.13 27.22 3.66
N PRO A 28 -46.35 27.65 4.01
CA PRO A 28 -46.65 28.17 5.34
C PRO A 28 -46.98 26.99 6.26
N ALA A 29 -46.01 26.57 7.07
CA ALA A 29 -46.26 25.71 8.22
C ALA A 29 -45.77 26.45 9.47
N SER A 30 -46.73 26.69 10.37
CA SER A 30 -46.60 27.27 11.69
C SER A 30 -45.45 26.65 12.51
N PHE A 31 -44.43 27.47 12.80
CA PHE A 31 -43.43 27.19 13.83
C PHE A 31 -43.85 27.91 15.12
N SER A 32 -44.25 27.13 16.12
CA SER A 32 -44.28 27.58 17.51
C SER A 32 -42.88 27.53 18.09
N ALA A 33 -42.60 28.53 18.92
CA ALA A 33 -41.34 28.82 19.60
C ALA A 33 -40.59 27.60 20.17
N ALA A 34 -39.34 27.43 19.71
CA ALA A 34 -38.25 26.83 20.47
C ALA A 34 -36.98 27.62 20.10
N GLN A 35 -36.75 28.70 20.84
CA GLN A 35 -35.53 29.50 20.80
C GLN A 35 -34.70 29.13 22.03
N GLU A 36 -33.37 29.19 21.89
CA GLU A 36 -32.33 29.18 22.93
C GLU A 36 -31.56 27.87 23.18
N ALA A 37 -30.69 27.54 22.23
CA ALA A 37 -29.25 27.53 22.48
C ALA A 37 -28.56 27.64 21.11
N GLY A 38 -28.41 28.88 20.62
CA GLY A 38 -27.85 29.16 19.31
C GLY A 38 -26.37 28.82 19.25
N THR A 39 -26.03 27.65 18.72
CA THR A 39 -24.70 27.43 18.17
C THR A 39 -24.52 28.45 17.04
N PRO A 40 -23.51 29.33 17.10
CA PRO A 40 -23.26 30.25 16.01
C PRO A 40 -23.08 29.44 14.72
N PRO A 41 -23.63 29.90 13.58
CA PRO A 41 -23.39 29.23 12.31
C PRO A 41 -21.89 29.07 12.12
N ALA A 42 -21.46 27.86 11.75
CA ALA A 42 -20.05 27.58 11.50
C ALA A 42 -19.51 28.65 10.54
N GLU A 43 -18.44 29.32 10.98
CA GLU A 43 -17.79 30.33 10.16
C GLU A 43 -17.35 29.66 8.85
N PRO A 44 -17.65 30.23 7.68
CA PRO A 44 -17.24 29.64 6.43
C PRO A 44 -15.71 29.46 6.43
N PRO A 45 -15.18 28.38 5.85
CA PRO A 45 -13.74 28.17 5.79
C PRO A 45 -13.07 29.38 5.17
N SER A 46 -11.94 29.80 5.74
CA SER A 46 -11.17 30.90 5.20
C SER A 46 -10.70 30.57 3.78
N VAL A 47 -10.47 31.61 2.97
CA VAL A 47 -9.91 31.46 1.62
C VAL A 47 -8.59 30.66 1.64
N GLU A 48 -7.80 30.86 2.70
CA GLU A 48 -6.54 30.13 2.92
C GLU A 48 -6.77 28.63 3.17
N ALA A 49 -7.76 28.26 3.99
CA ALA A 49 -8.11 26.86 4.24
C ALA A 49 -8.60 26.15 2.96
N LEU A 50 -9.37 26.85 2.12
CA LEU A 50 -9.81 26.33 0.82
C LEU A 50 -8.63 26.18 -0.16
N GLN A 51 -7.68 27.12 -0.17
CA GLN A 51 -6.46 27.01 -0.98
C GLN A 51 -5.59 25.83 -0.55
N THR A 52 -5.47 25.57 0.76
CA THR A 52 -4.78 24.38 1.27
C THR A 52 -5.48 23.08 0.87
N GLN A 53 -6.82 23.02 0.96
CA GLN A 53 -7.56 21.84 0.51
C GLN A 53 -7.44 21.59 -0.99
N ILE A 54 -7.44 22.64 -1.82
CA ILE A 54 -7.22 22.51 -3.26
C ILE A 54 -5.82 21.98 -3.55
N ALA A 55 -4.78 22.47 -2.86
CA ALA A 55 -3.42 21.98 -3.05
C ALA A 55 -3.26 20.49 -2.66
N VAL A 56 -3.95 20.04 -1.61
CA VAL A 56 -3.98 18.62 -1.20
C VAL A 56 -4.70 17.77 -2.25
N LEU A 57 -5.89 18.20 -2.70
CA LEU A 57 -6.64 17.50 -3.74
C LEU A 57 -5.91 17.48 -5.08
N GLU A 58 -5.18 18.52 -5.45
CA GLU A 58 -4.33 18.51 -6.65
C GLU A 58 -3.17 17.52 -6.54
N ALA A 59 -2.57 17.36 -5.35
CA ALA A 59 -1.55 16.36 -5.09
C ALA A 59 -2.13 14.92 -5.14
N GLU A 60 -3.31 14.70 -4.55
CA GLU A 60 -4.03 13.42 -4.62
C GLU A 60 -4.49 13.11 -6.04
N LEU A 61 -4.97 14.10 -6.79
CA LEU A 61 -5.37 13.95 -8.19
C LEU A 61 -4.15 13.76 -9.11
N ALA A 62 -2.97 14.28 -8.77
CA ALA A 62 -1.73 13.91 -9.46
C ALA A 62 -1.36 12.44 -9.19
N LEU A 63 -1.63 11.95 -7.97
CA LEU A 63 -1.44 10.56 -7.59
C LEU A 63 -2.44 9.60 -8.29
N VAL A 64 -3.68 10.02 -8.49
CA VAL A 64 -4.80 9.21 -9.00
C VAL A 64 -5.08 9.44 -10.51
N GLY A 65 -4.70 10.60 -11.05
CA GLY A 65 -5.20 11.15 -12.32
C GLY A 65 -4.17 11.28 -13.45
N GLY A 66 -3.11 10.48 -13.47
CA GLY A 66 -2.30 10.28 -14.68
C GLY A 66 -1.24 11.36 -14.98
N VAL A 67 -0.80 12.12 -13.98
CA VAL A 67 0.52 12.77 -14.05
C VAL A 67 1.52 11.87 -13.35
N GLU A 68 1.75 10.72 -13.97
CA GLU A 68 2.90 9.90 -13.60
C GLU A 68 4.14 10.78 -13.67
N LEU A 69 4.96 10.77 -12.62
CA LEU A 69 6.22 11.51 -12.65
C LEU A 69 7.00 10.99 -13.86
N GLU A 70 7.42 11.88 -14.77
CA GLU A 70 8.29 11.50 -15.89
C GLU A 70 9.56 10.76 -15.40
N LEU A 71 9.90 10.90 -14.10
CA LEU A 71 10.97 10.19 -13.40
C LEU A 71 10.77 8.67 -13.28
N ILE A 72 9.54 8.15 -13.38
CA ILE A 72 9.21 6.71 -13.21
C ILE A 72 8.53 6.09 -14.45
N ARG A 73 8.35 6.86 -15.51
CA ARG A 73 7.71 6.40 -16.75
C ARG A 73 8.51 5.26 -17.38
N GLY A 74 7.90 4.08 -17.52
CA GLY A 74 8.57 2.87 -18.05
C GLY A 74 9.69 2.33 -17.13
N ARG A 75 9.69 2.71 -15.85
CA ARG A 75 10.70 2.34 -14.85
C ARG A 75 10.06 1.58 -13.71
N LEU A 76 10.87 1.09 -12.78
CA LEU A 76 10.40 0.53 -11.52
C LEU A 76 9.47 1.55 -10.80
N GLY A 77 8.31 1.08 -10.32
CA GLY A 77 7.24 1.90 -9.75
C GLY A 77 6.29 2.56 -10.75
N GLY A 78 6.63 2.51 -12.05
CA GLY A 78 5.81 3.04 -13.13
C GLY A 78 4.53 2.23 -13.37
N SER A 79 3.51 2.88 -13.95
CA SER A 79 2.24 2.23 -14.27
C SER A 79 2.33 1.35 -15.51
N ARG A 80 1.39 0.40 -15.69
CA ARG A 80 1.27 -0.34 -16.95
C ARG A 80 1.15 0.58 -18.17
N ALA A 81 0.35 1.65 -18.05
CA ALA A 81 0.17 2.61 -19.14
C ALA A 81 1.48 3.32 -19.52
N SER A 82 2.39 3.55 -18.57
CA SER A 82 3.69 4.13 -18.89
C SER A 82 4.64 3.16 -19.55
N PHE A 83 4.61 1.87 -19.17
CA PHE A 83 5.32 0.83 -19.89
C PHE A 83 4.80 0.70 -21.32
N ASP A 84 3.48 0.65 -21.51
CA ASP A 84 2.88 0.57 -22.85
C ASP A 84 3.24 1.80 -23.70
N ALA A 85 3.34 2.98 -23.09
CA ALA A 85 3.76 4.20 -23.77
C ALA A 85 5.27 4.28 -24.05
N ALA A 86 6.11 3.59 -23.28
CA ALA A 86 7.56 3.58 -23.43
C ALA A 86 8.03 2.48 -24.40
N TYR A 87 7.43 1.30 -24.32
CA TYR A 87 7.88 0.08 -25.01
C TYR A 87 6.86 -0.48 -26.00
N GLY A 88 5.66 0.11 -26.11
CA GLY A 88 4.58 -0.42 -26.94
C GLY A 88 3.76 -1.48 -26.21
N ALA A 89 2.86 -2.14 -26.93
CA ALA A 89 2.03 -3.19 -26.34
C ALA A 89 2.88 -4.41 -25.93
N PRO A 90 2.52 -5.12 -24.85
CA PRO A 90 3.21 -6.34 -24.45
C PRO A 90 3.10 -7.40 -25.56
N VAL A 91 4.19 -8.15 -25.75
CA VAL A 91 4.31 -9.23 -26.74
C VAL A 91 3.93 -10.60 -26.17
N GLY A 92 3.83 -10.72 -24.84
CA GLY A 92 3.47 -11.95 -24.14
C GLY A 92 3.05 -11.73 -22.70
N TYR A 93 2.51 -12.79 -22.11
CA TYR A 93 2.07 -12.86 -20.71
C TYR A 93 2.69 -14.10 -20.07
N VAL A 94 3.12 -13.96 -18.82
CA VAL A 94 3.63 -15.07 -18.03
C VAL A 94 2.70 -15.27 -16.84
N ASP A 95 2.34 -16.52 -16.54
CA ASP A 95 1.56 -16.87 -15.35
C ASP A 95 2.37 -16.70 -14.05
N ALA A 96 1.73 -16.89 -12.90
CA ALA A 96 2.39 -16.77 -11.60
C ALA A 96 3.51 -17.82 -11.42
N GLU A 97 3.44 -18.93 -12.15
CA GLU A 97 4.41 -20.02 -12.16
C GLU A 97 5.58 -19.80 -13.13
N GLY A 98 5.58 -18.72 -13.93
CA GLY A 98 6.66 -18.43 -14.87
C GLY A 98 6.49 -19.08 -16.25
N ASN A 99 5.31 -19.61 -16.60
CA ASN A 99 5.03 -20.19 -17.91
C ASN A 99 4.34 -19.20 -18.85
N ASP A 100 4.61 -19.34 -20.15
CA ASP A 100 3.92 -18.58 -21.19
C ASP A 100 2.41 -18.85 -21.17
N SER A 101 1.62 -17.80 -20.93
CA SER A 101 0.17 -17.84 -21.05
C SER A 101 -0.27 -17.17 -22.36
N PRO A 102 -1.07 -17.83 -23.21
CA PRO A 102 -1.66 -17.19 -24.39
C PRO A 102 -2.79 -16.22 -24.02
N ASP A 103 -3.36 -16.38 -22.83
CA ASP A 103 -4.49 -15.57 -22.35
C ASP A 103 -4.00 -14.45 -21.43
N PRO A 104 -4.56 -13.24 -21.55
CA PRO A 104 -4.25 -12.15 -20.64
C PRO A 104 -4.68 -12.53 -19.20
N PRO A 105 -3.90 -12.14 -18.18
CA PRO A 105 -4.24 -12.43 -16.79
C PRO A 105 -5.59 -11.81 -16.43
N LEU A 106 -6.32 -12.51 -15.56
CA LEU A 106 -7.59 -12.01 -15.03
C LEU A 106 -7.33 -10.80 -14.13
N GLU A 107 -8.31 -9.91 -14.05
CA GLU A 107 -8.23 -8.70 -13.23
C GLU A 107 -8.01 -9.08 -11.76
N GLY A 108 -6.83 -8.74 -11.21
CA GLY A 108 -6.43 -9.06 -9.83
C GLY A 108 -5.28 -10.07 -9.71
N ASP A 109 -4.95 -10.83 -10.76
CA ASP A 109 -3.78 -11.72 -10.73
C ASP A 109 -2.49 -10.93 -10.98
N PRO A 110 -1.35 -11.31 -10.36
CA PRO A 110 -0.06 -10.69 -10.63
C PRO A 110 0.34 -10.96 -12.07
N ALA A 111 0.08 -9.98 -12.94
CA ALA A 111 0.41 -10.05 -14.34
C ALA A 111 1.91 -9.83 -14.55
N GLN A 112 2.63 -10.85 -15.01
CA GLN A 112 3.92 -10.67 -15.65
C GLN A 112 3.70 -10.36 -17.12
N LEU A 113 4.14 -9.18 -17.55
CA LEU A 113 4.04 -8.70 -18.93
C LEU A 113 5.41 -8.69 -19.59
N ILE A 114 5.49 -9.23 -20.80
CA ILE A 114 6.71 -9.23 -21.61
C ILE A 114 6.62 -8.10 -22.64
N TYR A 115 7.64 -7.24 -22.70
CA TYR A 115 7.80 -6.19 -23.70
C TYR A 115 9.07 -6.45 -24.53
N ASP A 116 8.98 -6.23 -25.84
CA ASP A 116 10.14 -6.26 -26.73
C ASP A 116 10.64 -4.84 -27.00
N ALA A 117 11.77 -4.47 -26.40
CA ALA A 117 12.39 -3.17 -26.55
C ALA A 117 13.56 -3.29 -27.54
N ALA A 118 13.36 -2.86 -28.78
CA ALA A 118 14.26 -3.14 -29.91
C ALA A 118 15.74 -2.77 -29.72
N ASP A 119 16.08 -1.81 -28.84
CA ASP A 119 17.45 -1.38 -28.55
C ASP A 119 18.00 -1.91 -27.20
N ILE A 120 17.18 -2.63 -26.45
CA ILE A 120 17.50 -3.12 -25.10
C ILE A 120 17.44 -4.64 -25.09
N GLY A 121 16.36 -5.24 -25.59
CA GLY A 121 16.04 -6.65 -25.49
C GLY A 121 14.66 -6.85 -24.85
N GLU A 122 14.48 -7.97 -24.16
CA GLU A 122 13.20 -8.32 -23.56
C GLU A 122 13.09 -7.73 -22.14
N VAL A 123 11.96 -7.09 -21.84
CA VAL A 123 11.64 -6.55 -20.52
C VAL A 123 10.44 -7.30 -19.98
N THR A 124 10.64 -8.10 -18.93
CA THR A 124 9.55 -8.73 -18.17
C THR A 124 9.22 -7.85 -16.97
N ALA A 125 7.96 -7.46 -16.81
CA ALA A 125 7.51 -6.59 -15.73
C ALA A 125 6.36 -7.24 -14.94
N THR A 126 6.52 -7.34 -13.62
CA THR A 126 5.46 -7.75 -12.69
C THR A 126 4.80 -6.52 -12.11
N PHE A 127 3.48 -6.45 -12.19
CA PHE A 127 2.70 -5.35 -11.65
C PHE A 127 1.94 -5.77 -10.39
N THR A 128 2.04 -4.97 -9.33
CA THR A 128 1.23 -5.08 -8.11
C THR A 128 0.50 -3.76 -7.93
N ASP A 129 -0.81 -3.78 -7.72
CA ASP A 129 -1.65 -2.59 -7.62
C ASP A 129 -1.45 -1.60 -8.78
N GLY A 130 -1.27 -2.15 -9.99
CA GLY A 130 -1.06 -1.38 -11.23
C GLY A 130 0.32 -0.75 -11.38
N ARG A 131 1.28 -1.02 -10.49
CA ARG A 131 2.66 -0.50 -10.52
C ARG A 131 3.70 -1.60 -10.68
N ALA A 132 4.75 -1.34 -11.46
CA ALA A 132 5.85 -2.27 -11.64
C ALA A 132 6.65 -2.46 -10.34
N THR A 133 6.58 -3.64 -9.73
CA THR A 133 7.31 -4.01 -8.50
C THR A 133 8.52 -4.89 -8.78
N HIS A 134 8.53 -5.58 -9.92
CA HIS A 134 9.65 -6.40 -10.37
C HIS A 134 9.86 -6.20 -11.88
N LEU A 135 11.11 -6.02 -12.29
CA LEU A 135 11.52 -5.92 -13.69
C LEU A 135 12.70 -6.85 -13.95
N THR A 136 12.65 -7.63 -15.01
CA THR A 136 13.79 -8.40 -15.51
C THR A 136 14.06 -7.97 -16.94
N VAL A 137 15.28 -7.53 -17.21
CA VAL A 137 15.73 -7.10 -18.54
C VAL A 137 16.76 -8.11 -19.05
N THR A 138 16.53 -8.68 -20.22
CA THR A 138 17.46 -9.62 -20.87
C THR A 138 17.90 -9.10 -22.24
N PRO A 139 19.14 -9.37 -22.67
CA PRO A 139 19.65 -8.94 -23.97
C PRO A 139 18.87 -9.59 -25.14
N PRO A 140 18.81 -8.92 -26.30
CA PRO A 140 18.02 -9.39 -27.44
C PRO A 140 18.61 -10.68 -28.01
N GLY A 141 17.82 -11.76 -28.07
CA GLY A 141 18.34 -13.08 -28.48
C GLY A 141 19.03 -13.84 -27.33
N SER A 142 18.59 -13.64 -26.09
CA SER A 142 18.95 -14.50 -24.97
C SER A 142 18.51 -15.95 -25.23
N ALA A 143 19.14 -16.91 -24.52
CA ALA A 143 19.04 -18.35 -24.78
C ALA A 143 17.60 -18.92 -24.83
N ALA A 144 16.62 -18.23 -24.24
CA ALA A 144 15.21 -18.63 -24.29
C ALA A 144 14.61 -18.55 -25.70
N GLN A 145 15.13 -17.68 -26.58
CA GLN A 145 14.57 -17.41 -27.89
C GLN A 145 15.35 -18.04 -29.06
N LEU A 146 16.53 -18.60 -28.83
CA LEU A 146 17.41 -19.07 -29.90
C LEU A 146 17.49 -20.61 -29.97
N LEU A 147 17.41 -21.12 -31.20
CA LEU A 147 17.79 -22.51 -31.50
C LEU A 147 19.26 -22.74 -31.11
N PRO A 148 19.61 -23.91 -30.56
CA PRO A 148 21.00 -24.22 -30.18
C PRO A 148 21.98 -23.91 -31.32
N GLY A 149 22.90 -22.96 -31.09
CA GLY A 149 23.96 -22.59 -32.04
C GLY A 149 23.82 -21.20 -32.70
N LEU A 150 22.72 -20.48 -32.47
CA LEU A 150 22.70 -19.03 -32.70
C LEU A 150 23.24 -18.37 -31.43
N GLY A 151 24.36 -17.64 -31.54
CA GLY A 151 25.12 -17.17 -30.39
C GLY A 151 24.28 -16.33 -29.43
N GLU A 152 24.38 -16.62 -28.14
CA GLU A 152 23.80 -15.81 -27.08
C GLU A 152 24.41 -14.41 -27.12
N THR A 153 23.56 -13.39 -27.07
CA THR A 153 23.98 -12.00 -26.86
C THR A 153 24.12 -11.75 -25.36
N TYR A 154 25.14 -10.98 -25.00
CA TYR A 154 25.39 -10.57 -23.63
C TYR A 154 25.74 -9.09 -23.62
N TRP A 155 25.51 -8.44 -22.49
CA TRP A 155 25.99 -7.09 -22.26
C TRP A 155 27.35 -7.11 -21.58
N THR A 156 28.17 -6.14 -21.93
CA THR A 156 29.27 -5.70 -21.08
C THR A 156 28.73 -5.03 -19.80
N LEU A 157 29.58 -4.88 -18.79
CA LEU A 157 29.24 -4.15 -17.56
C LEU A 157 28.80 -2.69 -17.84
N GLU A 158 29.45 -2.02 -18.80
CA GLU A 158 29.12 -0.65 -19.18
C GLU A 158 27.73 -0.57 -19.83
N GLU A 159 27.42 -1.48 -20.76
CA GLU A 159 26.11 -1.56 -21.40
C GLU A 159 25.01 -1.90 -20.39
N ALA A 160 25.24 -2.88 -19.52
CA ALA A 160 24.28 -3.25 -18.48
C ALA A 160 24.00 -2.08 -17.52
N ASN A 161 25.01 -1.28 -17.17
CA ASN A 161 24.82 -0.06 -16.39
C ASN A 161 24.01 1.00 -17.14
N ALA A 162 24.34 1.24 -18.42
CA ALA A 162 23.65 2.21 -19.25
C ALA A 162 22.16 1.84 -19.42
N ILE A 163 21.88 0.56 -19.71
CA ILE A 163 20.52 0.00 -19.80
C ILE A 163 19.84 0.10 -18.44
N GLY A 164 20.53 -0.32 -17.38
CA GLY A 164 19.98 -0.36 -16.04
C GLY A 164 19.50 1.00 -15.51
N SER A 165 20.25 2.06 -15.82
CA SER A 165 19.86 3.45 -15.47
C SER A 165 18.54 3.92 -16.11
N ARG A 166 18.08 3.24 -17.18
CA ARG A 166 16.80 3.50 -17.82
C ARG A 166 15.62 2.90 -17.07
N PHE A 167 15.83 1.86 -16.27
CA PHE A 167 14.79 1.13 -15.53
C PHE A 167 14.78 1.46 -14.04
N SER A 168 15.89 1.95 -13.49
CA SER A 168 15.90 2.55 -12.16
C SER A 168 15.11 3.87 -12.15
N PRO A 169 14.47 4.27 -11.03
CA PRO A 169 13.92 5.61 -10.88
C PRO A 169 14.98 6.68 -11.18
N ALA A 170 14.59 7.76 -11.84
CA ALA A 170 15.55 8.79 -12.27
C ALA A 170 16.21 9.57 -11.11
N ASP A 171 15.59 9.54 -9.93
CA ASP A 171 16.09 10.13 -8.69
C ASP A 171 16.80 9.11 -7.78
N ALA A 172 17.04 7.90 -8.28
CA ALA A 172 17.71 6.85 -7.50
C ALA A 172 19.08 7.35 -7.02
N SER A 173 19.23 7.48 -5.71
CA SER A 173 20.48 7.84 -5.05
C SER A 173 21.36 6.60 -4.90
N ALA A 174 21.71 5.96 -6.01
CA ALA A 174 22.80 5.01 -6.01
C ALA A 174 24.11 5.78 -6.24
N GLY A 175 25.07 5.61 -5.33
CA GLY A 175 26.48 5.72 -5.74
C GLY A 175 26.66 4.71 -6.86
N THR A 176 27.22 5.14 -8.00
CA THR A 176 27.52 4.36 -9.22
C THR A 176 27.15 2.89 -9.06
N LEU A 177 26.01 2.45 -9.62
CA LEU A 177 25.35 1.15 -9.33
C LEU A 177 26.34 -0.03 -9.26
N ILE A 178 27.51 0.06 -9.91
CA ILE A 178 28.56 -0.94 -9.84
C ILE A 178 29.94 -0.26 -9.93
N SER A 179 30.35 0.58 -8.97
CA SER A 179 31.74 1.09 -8.98
C SER A 179 32.74 -0.04 -8.65
N GLU A 180 33.63 -0.33 -9.61
CA GLU A 180 34.91 -1.05 -9.45
C GLU A 180 34.89 -2.38 -8.65
N GLN A 181 33.76 -3.10 -8.62
CA GLN A 181 33.81 -4.47 -8.10
C GLN A 181 34.49 -5.41 -9.10
N THR A 182 35.37 -6.26 -8.59
CA THR A 182 35.99 -7.31 -9.39
C THR A 182 34.90 -8.23 -9.92
N ALA A 183 34.85 -8.41 -11.24
CA ALA A 183 33.83 -9.23 -11.88
C ALA A 183 33.76 -10.63 -11.23
N PRO A 184 32.57 -11.10 -10.85
CA PRO A 184 32.43 -12.39 -10.20
C PRO A 184 32.54 -13.54 -11.22
N ALA A 185 32.62 -14.78 -10.74
CA ALA A 185 32.62 -15.97 -11.59
C ALA A 185 31.29 -16.14 -12.35
N ALA A 186 31.30 -16.92 -13.43
CA ALA A 186 30.10 -17.30 -14.17
C ALA A 186 29.03 -17.91 -13.23
N GLY A 187 27.78 -17.50 -13.40
CA GLY A 187 26.64 -17.96 -12.59
C GLY A 187 26.48 -17.27 -11.24
N VAL A 188 27.32 -16.28 -10.91
CA VAL A 188 27.16 -15.48 -9.69
C VAL A 188 26.21 -14.32 -9.96
N GLU A 189 25.36 -14.04 -8.96
CA GLU A 189 24.51 -12.85 -8.92
C GLU A 189 25.13 -11.78 -8.04
N LEU A 190 25.15 -10.54 -8.53
CA LEU A 190 25.57 -9.38 -7.75
C LEU A 190 24.36 -8.48 -7.49
N ALA A 191 23.97 -8.36 -6.22
CA ALA A 191 22.87 -7.51 -5.78
C ALA A 191 23.39 -6.17 -5.23
N VAL A 192 22.75 -5.07 -5.65
CA VAL A 192 23.06 -3.71 -5.22
C VAL A 192 21.80 -3.04 -4.74
N GLN A 193 21.81 -2.54 -3.50
CA GLN A 193 20.70 -1.79 -2.92
C GLN A 193 20.79 -0.32 -3.29
N ALA A 194 19.64 0.28 -3.60
CA ALA A 194 19.49 1.69 -3.91
C ALA A 194 18.20 2.25 -3.31
N SER A 195 18.07 3.58 -3.28
CA SER A 195 16.87 4.27 -2.79
C SER A 195 16.42 5.38 -3.74
N SER A 196 15.12 5.66 -3.80
CA SER A 196 14.47 6.68 -4.62
C SER A 196 13.35 7.34 -3.81
N ALA A 197 13.33 8.68 -3.81
CA ALA A 197 12.28 9.46 -3.17
C ALA A 197 10.97 9.38 -3.96
N ALA A 198 11.05 9.27 -5.29
CA ALA A 198 9.91 9.04 -6.16
C ALA A 198 9.24 7.72 -5.78
N LEU A 199 9.98 6.61 -5.68
CA LEU A 199 9.42 5.35 -5.18
C LEU A 199 8.83 5.51 -3.77
N ALA A 200 9.51 6.19 -2.85
CA ALA A 200 8.99 6.43 -1.51
C ALA A 200 7.66 7.20 -1.50
N ALA A 201 7.48 8.15 -2.43
CA ALA A 201 6.24 8.92 -2.56
C ALA A 201 5.09 8.11 -3.18
N LEU A 202 5.39 7.09 -3.99
CA LEU A 202 4.38 6.21 -4.59
C LEU A 202 3.86 5.17 -3.60
N PHE A 203 4.67 4.82 -2.61
CA PHE A 203 4.32 3.94 -1.51
C PHE A 203 4.30 4.76 -0.21
N PRO A 204 3.36 5.72 -0.07
CA PRO A 204 3.33 6.60 1.09
C PRO A 204 3.32 5.76 2.35
N GLN A 205 4.31 6.00 3.20
CA GLN A 205 4.36 5.47 4.55
C GLN A 205 3.03 5.86 5.21
N VAL A 206 2.19 4.88 5.56
CA VAL A 206 1.00 5.15 6.35
C VAL A 206 1.51 5.50 7.74
N ALA A 207 1.68 6.80 7.99
CA ALA A 207 2.34 7.33 9.19
C ALA A 207 1.60 6.94 10.49
N ASP A 208 0.38 6.42 10.39
CA ASP A 208 -0.43 5.96 11.51
C ASP A 208 -1.07 4.59 11.21
N GLY A 209 -0.29 3.51 11.29
CA GLY A 209 -0.80 2.15 11.53
C GLY A 209 -1.47 1.38 10.38
N GLY A 210 -1.34 1.81 9.13
CA GLY A 210 -1.74 1.01 7.97
C GLY A 210 -0.65 0.00 7.56
N CYS A 211 -1.06 -1.21 7.15
CA CYS A 211 -0.17 -2.29 6.73
C CYS A 211 0.49 -2.11 5.37
N GLY A 212 1.17 -0.98 5.19
CA GLY A 212 2.19 -0.83 4.17
C GLY A 212 3.54 -1.40 4.63
N PRO A 213 4.44 -1.76 3.71
CA PRO A 213 5.80 -2.20 4.05
C PRO A 213 6.56 -1.08 4.78
N VAL A 214 6.68 -1.22 6.11
CA VAL A 214 7.17 -0.17 7.03
C VAL A 214 8.70 0.07 6.93
N ALA A 215 9.48 -0.80 6.30
CA ALA A 215 10.95 -0.71 6.40
C ALA A 215 11.69 -0.23 5.13
N GLU A 216 11.04 -0.20 3.96
CA GLU A 216 11.77 -0.11 2.68
C GLU A 216 11.10 0.77 1.62
N ALA A 217 10.11 1.61 1.97
CA ALA A 217 9.50 2.51 0.99
C ALA A 217 10.57 3.40 0.33
N GLY A 218 10.70 3.26 -0.98
CA GLY A 218 11.72 3.94 -1.76
C GLY A 218 12.99 3.14 -2.03
N THR A 219 13.25 2.05 -1.32
CA THR A 219 14.41 1.19 -1.61
C THR A 219 14.09 0.14 -2.67
N PHE A 220 15.09 -0.22 -3.45
CA PHE A 220 15.02 -1.29 -4.43
C PHE A 220 16.38 -1.99 -4.55
N THR A 221 16.35 -3.22 -5.02
CA THR A 221 17.55 -4.00 -5.31
C THR A 221 17.70 -4.15 -6.82
N ALA A 222 18.90 -3.91 -7.33
CA ALA A 222 19.32 -4.25 -8.69
C ALA A 222 20.23 -5.49 -8.64
N THR A 223 19.84 -6.59 -9.28
CA THR A 223 20.61 -7.84 -9.35
C THR A 223 21.12 -8.07 -10.77
N LEU A 224 22.42 -8.26 -10.91
CA LEU A 224 23.07 -8.60 -12.18
C LEU A 224 23.37 -10.09 -12.22
N ARG A 225 23.03 -10.75 -13.31
CA ARG A 225 23.35 -12.17 -13.52
C ARG A 225 24.46 -12.32 -14.55
N PHE A 226 25.62 -12.80 -14.10
CA PHE A 226 26.79 -12.99 -14.96
C PHE A 226 26.77 -14.37 -15.63
N SER A 227 26.87 -14.42 -16.96
CA SER A 227 27.15 -15.67 -17.69
C SER A 227 28.64 -15.97 -17.75
N SER A 228 29.49 -14.94 -17.67
CA SER A 228 30.93 -15.04 -17.47
C SER A 228 31.46 -13.78 -16.76
N ALA A 229 32.77 -13.71 -16.51
CA ALA A 229 33.37 -12.55 -15.84
C ALA A 229 33.17 -11.22 -16.60
N GLU A 230 32.91 -11.25 -17.91
CA GLU A 230 32.74 -10.03 -18.71
C GLU A 230 31.34 -9.90 -19.32
N GLN A 231 30.48 -10.90 -19.11
CA GLN A 231 29.20 -11.02 -19.79
C GLN A 231 28.06 -11.10 -18.80
N ILE A 232 27.11 -10.18 -18.95
CA ILE A 232 25.88 -10.10 -18.17
C ILE A 232 24.74 -10.61 -19.05
N SER A 233 23.95 -11.52 -18.48
CA SER A 233 22.83 -12.21 -19.13
C SER A 233 21.46 -11.65 -18.72
N ALA A 234 21.38 -10.98 -17.57
CA ALA A 234 20.16 -10.32 -17.12
C ALA A 234 20.46 -9.22 -16.10
N VAL A 235 19.59 -8.22 -16.05
CA VAL A 235 19.52 -7.23 -14.97
C VAL A 235 18.10 -7.26 -14.39
N THR A 236 17.99 -7.47 -13.08
CA THR A 236 16.71 -7.55 -12.38
C THR A 236 16.57 -6.38 -11.41
N TYR A 237 15.42 -5.72 -11.38
CA TYR A 237 15.06 -4.70 -10.41
C TYR A 237 13.88 -5.18 -9.60
N ALA A 238 13.97 -5.12 -8.28
CA ALA A 238 12.85 -5.39 -7.40
C ALA A 238 12.71 -4.24 -6.42
N THR A 239 11.53 -3.64 -6.30
CA THR A 239 11.22 -2.81 -5.12
C THR A 239 11.44 -3.66 -3.88
N GLY A 240 11.83 -3.04 -2.76
CA GLY A 240 12.02 -3.69 -1.45
C GLY A 240 10.76 -4.38 -0.91
N GLY A 241 10.27 -5.40 -1.61
CA GLY A 241 9.49 -6.47 -1.05
C GLY A 241 10.50 -7.42 -0.45
N ALA A 242 10.36 -7.66 0.86
CA ALA A 242 11.23 -8.47 1.69
C ALA A 242 11.95 -9.54 0.86
N ALA A 243 13.25 -9.35 0.62
CA ALA A 243 14.07 -10.38 0.00
C ALA A 243 13.78 -11.70 0.74
N ALA A 244 13.37 -12.74 0.02
CA ALA A 244 13.07 -14.05 0.59
C ALA A 244 14.35 -14.61 1.23
N GLY A 245 14.62 -14.27 2.48
CA GLY A 245 15.87 -14.58 3.19
C GLY A 245 16.50 -13.43 3.97
N SER A 246 16.08 -12.18 3.78
CA SER A 246 16.41 -11.11 4.73
C SER A 246 15.55 -11.32 5.97
N ALA A 247 16.19 -11.61 7.10
CA ALA A 247 15.55 -11.67 8.40
C ALA A 247 14.65 -10.43 8.55
N VAL A 248 13.34 -10.68 8.68
CA VAL A 248 12.34 -9.63 8.85
C VAL A 248 12.84 -8.75 10.00
N GLY A 249 13.18 -7.50 9.67
CA GLY A 249 13.76 -6.57 10.63
C GLY A 249 12.88 -6.47 11.87
N SER A 250 13.51 -6.22 13.01
CA SER A 250 12.78 -5.89 14.23
C SER A 250 11.78 -4.77 13.94
N LEU A 251 10.54 -4.94 14.41
CA LEU A 251 9.52 -3.91 14.35
C LEU A 251 9.98 -2.65 15.11
N ALA A 252 9.46 -1.48 14.72
CA ALA A 252 9.70 -0.25 15.45
C ALA A 252 9.03 -0.31 16.83
N ALA A 253 9.68 0.25 17.85
CA ALA A 253 9.13 0.29 19.20
C ALA A 253 7.82 1.11 19.25
N THR A 254 6.80 0.55 19.90
CA THR A 254 5.53 1.23 20.17
C THR A 254 5.60 1.94 21.51
N ILE A 255 5.02 3.15 21.61
CA ILE A 255 4.90 3.86 22.88
C ILE A 255 3.41 3.85 23.23
N PRO A 256 3.01 3.20 24.35
CA PRO A 256 1.63 3.23 24.79
C PRO A 256 1.14 4.68 24.94
N THR A 257 -0.08 4.92 24.45
CA THR A 257 -0.74 6.22 24.62
C THR A 257 -1.28 6.33 26.03
N GLU A 258 -0.98 7.45 26.69
CA GLU A 258 -1.46 7.73 28.04
C GLU A 258 -3.01 7.74 28.14
N PRO A 259 -3.57 7.37 29.31
CA PRO A 259 -5.01 7.34 29.52
C PRO A 259 -5.71 8.63 29.12
N GLY A 260 -6.84 8.52 28.42
CA GLY A 260 -7.64 9.65 27.94
C GLY A 260 -7.06 10.43 26.77
N ARG A 261 -5.88 10.04 26.24
CA ARG A 261 -5.33 10.60 24.98
C ARG A 261 -5.55 9.70 23.78
N GLY A 262 -5.79 8.41 24.02
CA GLY A 262 -5.91 7.38 23.00
C GLY A 262 -7.23 7.40 22.23
N ARG A 263 -7.44 6.33 21.47
CA ARG A 263 -8.63 6.12 20.62
C ARG A 263 -9.70 5.30 21.31
N ALA A 264 -9.38 4.49 22.32
CA ALA A 264 -10.39 3.65 22.98
C ALA A 264 -11.49 4.45 23.67
N ASP A 265 -11.22 5.71 24.03
CA ASP A 265 -12.21 6.65 24.55
C ASP A 265 -12.86 7.53 23.46
N ARG A 266 -12.40 7.46 22.21
CA ARG A 266 -12.98 8.13 21.05
C ARG A 266 -13.98 7.19 20.38
N GLY A 267 -15.27 7.41 20.63
CA GLY A 267 -16.35 6.65 20.03
C GLY A 267 -17.70 7.25 20.39
N GLY A 268 -18.70 7.08 19.53
CA GLY A 268 -20.04 7.60 19.74
C GLY A 268 -20.79 6.90 20.87
N ASN A 269 -22.06 7.27 21.06
CA ASN A 269 -22.87 6.91 22.23
C ASN A 269 -23.11 5.40 22.42
N ALA A 270 -22.78 4.56 21.44
CA ALA A 270 -22.96 3.11 21.50
C ALA A 270 -21.69 2.43 22.04
N ASN A 271 -21.74 2.01 23.30
CA ASN A 271 -20.69 1.25 23.96
C ASN A 271 -21.26 -0.09 24.41
N VAL A 272 -20.75 -1.19 23.85
CA VAL A 272 -21.16 -2.55 24.22
C VAL A 272 -19.94 -3.35 24.61
N THR A 273 -20.03 -4.09 25.72
CA THR A 273 -18.93 -4.89 26.24
C THR A 273 -19.31 -6.35 26.44
N SER A 274 -18.36 -7.26 26.21
CA SER A 274 -18.46 -8.68 26.50
C SER A 274 -17.18 -9.18 27.18
N SER A 275 -17.16 -10.43 27.63
CA SER A 275 -15.93 -11.16 27.91
C SER A 275 -15.40 -11.82 26.62
N LEU A 276 -14.11 -12.17 26.62
CA LEU A 276 -13.50 -13.02 25.60
C LEU A 276 -14.29 -14.33 25.41
N GLY A 277 -14.39 -14.80 24.18
CA GLY A 277 -15.27 -15.89 23.73
C GLY A 277 -16.72 -15.48 23.48
N GLY A 278 -17.08 -14.22 23.74
CA GLY A 278 -18.42 -13.68 23.47
C GLY A 278 -18.56 -13.04 22.09
N ARG A 279 -19.81 -12.75 21.75
CA ARG A 279 -20.24 -12.08 20.51
C ARG A 279 -20.96 -10.79 20.86
N VAL A 280 -20.55 -9.70 20.23
CA VAL A 280 -21.14 -8.37 20.43
C VAL A 280 -21.63 -7.83 19.10
N THR A 281 -22.71 -7.05 19.10
CA THR A 281 -23.19 -6.37 17.90
C THR A 281 -23.50 -4.92 18.24
N ALA A 282 -22.91 -3.99 17.49
CA ALA A 282 -23.17 -2.56 17.60
C ALA A 282 -23.30 -1.98 16.18
N ASN A 283 -24.30 -1.11 15.97
CA ASN A 283 -24.60 -0.51 14.66
C ASN A 283 -24.70 -1.51 13.48
N GLY A 284 -25.09 -2.76 13.76
CA GLY A 284 -25.17 -3.81 12.74
C GLY A 284 -23.84 -4.50 12.42
N VAL A 285 -22.73 -4.07 12.99
CA VAL A 285 -21.45 -4.79 12.92
C VAL A 285 -21.36 -5.75 14.10
N GLN A 286 -21.15 -7.02 13.81
CA GLN A 286 -20.97 -8.08 14.80
C GLN A 286 -19.49 -8.43 14.91
N VAL A 287 -19.00 -8.51 16.13
CA VAL A 287 -17.61 -8.89 16.42
C VAL A 287 -17.58 -10.00 17.46
N GLU A 288 -16.70 -10.95 17.23
CA GLU A 288 -16.33 -12.02 18.15
C GLU A 288 -14.83 -11.94 18.41
N ALA A 289 -14.42 -12.07 19.66
CA ALA A 289 -13.03 -12.21 20.05
C ALA A 289 -12.88 -13.56 20.75
N PHE A 290 -12.16 -14.50 20.14
CA PHE A 290 -12.15 -15.89 20.58
C PHE A 290 -11.11 -16.16 21.68
N GLN A 291 -9.88 -15.72 21.45
CA GLN A 291 -8.75 -16.00 22.31
C GLN A 291 -7.67 -14.91 22.21
N ILE A 292 -6.86 -14.81 23.26
CA ILE A 292 -5.65 -13.98 23.31
C ILE A 292 -4.42 -14.87 23.40
N ARG A 293 -3.36 -14.49 22.70
CA ARG A 293 -2.05 -15.12 22.74
C ARG A 293 -1.01 -14.07 23.11
N PRO A 294 -0.59 -13.99 24.38
CA PRO A 294 0.59 -13.21 24.75
C PRO A 294 1.85 -13.87 24.17
N ASP A 295 2.93 -13.10 24.07
CA ASP A 295 4.24 -13.54 23.56
C ASP A 295 4.14 -14.25 22.21
N ALA A 296 3.37 -13.66 21.30
CA ALA A 296 3.02 -14.27 20.04
C ALA A 296 4.21 -14.25 19.05
N ASP A 297 4.49 -15.37 18.39
CA ASP A 297 5.54 -15.44 17.36
C ASP A 297 4.97 -14.89 16.02
N GLY A 298 5.20 -13.61 15.74
CA GLY A 298 4.82 -12.96 14.49
C GLY A 298 5.80 -13.22 13.34
N VAL A 299 5.44 -12.76 12.13
CA VAL A 299 6.34 -12.78 10.96
C VAL A 299 7.58 -11.90 11.20
N ALA A 300 7.41 -10.80 11.95
CA ALA A 300 8.49 -9.92 12.37
C ALA A 300 8.79 -10.08 13.87
N ALA A 301 10.06 -9.98 14.25
CA ALA A 301 10.44 -9.92 15.66
C ALA A 301 9.97 -8.59 16.28
N PRO A 302 9.48 -8.58 17.54
CA PRO A 302 9.15 -7.35 18.22
C PRO A 302 10.39 -6.47 18.42
N ALA A 303 10.16 -5.17 18.63
CA ALA A 303 11.19 -4.26 19.12
C ALA A 303 11.85 -4.78 20.41
N ALA A 304 13.11 -4.38 20.64
CA ALA A 304 13.78 -4.66 21.91
C ALA A 304 12.91 -4.20 23.10
N ASP A 305 12.83 -5.05 24.13
CA ASP A 305 12.02 -4.86 25.35
C ASP A 305 10.49 -4.79 25.12
N GLN A 306 10.02 -5.23 23.95
CA GLN A 306 8.60 -5.32 23.63
C GLN A 306 8.19 -6.77 23.33
N VAL A 307 6.90 -7.04 23.49
CA VAL A 307 6.28 -8.34 23.23
C VAL A 307 5.15 -8.17 22.24
N LEU A 308 4.90 -9.21 21.45
CA LEU A 308 3.72 -9.29 20.60
C LEU A 308 2.58 -9.94 21.36
N THR A 309 1.39 -9.37 21.24
CA THR A 309 0.15 -9.96 21.76
C THR A 309 -0.83 -10.05 20.60
N ALA A 310 -1.41 -11.22 20.35
CA ALA A 310 -2.35 -11.42 19.25
C ALA A 310 -3.73 -11.82 19.76
N ILE A 311 -4.79 -11.32 19.13
CA ILE A 311 -6.19 -11.64 19.43
C ILE A 311 -6.84 -12.20 18.17
N ASP A 312 -7.45 -13.37 18.30
CA ASP A 312 -8.22 -14.03 17.24
C ASP A 312 -9.64 -13.45 17.22
N VAL A 313 -10.02 -12.84 16.10
CA VAL A 313 -11.30 -12.14 15.97
C VAL A 313 -12.03 -12.52 14.69
N ALA A 314 -13.37 -12.43 14.73
CA ALA A 314 -14.22 -12.45 13.55
C ALA A 314 -15.11 -11.21 13.52
N ILE A 315 -15.23 -10.60 12.35
CA ILE A 315 -16.04 -9.41 12.09
C ILE A 315 -17.06 -9.78 11.03
N THR A 316 -18.32 -9.45 11.26
CA THR A 316 -19.42 -9.70 10.33
C THR A 316 -20.23 -8.43 10.13
N ASN A 317 -20.38 -8.02 8.87
CA ASN A 317 -21.20 -6.87 8.50
C ASN A 317 -22.67 -7.30 8.35
N ASN A 318 -23.53 -6.99 9.32
CA ASN A 318 -24.99 -7.20 9.21
C ASN A 318 -25.75 -5.91 8.84
N THR A 319 -25.05 -4.89 8.37
CA THR A 319 -25.67 -3.67 7.86
C THR A 319 -26.17 -3.87 6.42
N ASN A 320 -26.75 -2.82 5.83
CA ASN A 320 -27.18 -2.78 4.44
C ASN A 320 -26.25 -1.94 3.55
N HIS A 321 -25.07 -1.58 4.05
CA HIS A 321 -24.03 -0.85 3.32
C HIS A 321 -22.68 -1.50 3.59
N ASN A 322 -21.65 -1.09 2.85
CA ASN A 322 -20.31 -1.61 3.08
C ASN A 322 -19.73 -1.01 4.36
N VAL A 323 -18.97 -1.82 5.11
CA VAL A 323 -18.31 -1.42 6.35
C VAL A 323 -16.81 -1.54 6.16
N THR A 324 -16.10 -0.42 6.29
CA THR A 324 -14.64 -0.38 6.26
C THR A 324 -14.08 -0.64 7.66
N TYR A 325 -13.00 -1.39 7.75
CA TYR A 325 -12.25 -1.61 8.99
C TYR A 325 -10.76 -1.39 8.74
N ASP A 326 -10.06 -0.81 9.71
CA ASP A 326 -8.62 -0.54 9.64
C ASP A 326 -7.92 -0.94 10.95
N LEU A 327 -6.62 -1.25 10.89
CA LEU A 327 -5.84 -1.69 12.06
C LEU A 327 -5.84 -0.71 13.23
N PRO A 328 -5.68 0.62 13.03
CA PRO A 328 -5.70 1.60 14.11
C PRO A 328 -7.02 1.67 14.89
N ASP A 329 -8.08 1.04 14.39
CA ASP A 329 -9.36 0.95 15.07
C ASP A 329 -9.43 -0.20 16.09
N PHE A 330 -8.44 -1.10 16.05
CA PHE A 330 -8.24 -2.14 17.06
C PHE A 330 -7.25 -1.64 18.11
N VAL A 331 -7.68 -1.64 19.36
CA VAL A 331 -6.95 -1.07 20.49
C VAL A 331 -6.88 -2.05 21.65
N LEU A 332 -5.70 -2.25 22.19
CA LEU A 332 -5.47 -2.99 23.43
C LEU A 332 -5.27 -1.98 24.57
N VAL A 333 -5.92 -2.22 25.70
CA VAL A 333 -5.89 -1.34 26.88
C VAL A 333 -5.40 -2.12 28.08
N ASP A 334 -4.47 -1.57 28.84
CA ASP A 334 -3.95 -2.18 30.07
C ASP A 334 -4.70 -1.73 31.34
N SER A 335 -4.27 -2.26 32.49
CA SER A 335 -4.85 -1.94 33.80
C SER A 335 -4.68 -0.48 34.23
N GLU A 336 -3.72 0.24 33.63
CA GLU A 336 -3.47 1.66 33.90
C GLU A 336 -4.30 2.56 32.97
N GLY A 337 -4.97 1.99 31.98
CA GLY A 337 -5.73 2.69 30.95
C GLY A 337 -4.85 3.18 29.79
N ARG A 338 -3.59 2.73 29.71
CA ARG A 338 -2.71 3.01 28.57
C ARG A 338 -3.18 2.18 27.38
N GLU A 339 -2.99 2.72 26.19
CA GLU A 339 -3.51 2.13 24.96
C GLU A 339 -2.39 1.84 23.96
N VAL A 340 -2.48 0.71 23.25
CA VAL A 340 -1.69 0.43 22.05
C VAL A 340 -2.62 0.06 20.91
N ALA A 341 -2.36 0.60 19.72
CA ALA A 341 -3.07 0.22 18.50
C ALA A 341 -2.50 -1.08 17.92
N ALA A 342 -3.30 -1.79 17.14
CA ALA A 342 -2.80 -2.94 16.40
C ALA A 342 -1.73 -2.54 15.38
N ILE A 343 -0.85 -3.50 15.09
CA ILE A 343 0.28 -3.36 14.18
C ILE A 343 0.24 -4.49 13.13
N CYS A 344 1.06 -4.31 12.10
CA CYS A 344 1.25 -5.29 11.03
C CYS A 344 2.39 -6.25 11.35
N GLY A 345 2.51 -7.33 10.58
CA GLY A 345 3.60 -8.31 10.75
C GLY A 345 3.40 -9.28 11.90
N GLY A 346 2.14 -9.44 12.33
CA GLY A 346 1.72 -10.38 13.36
C GLY A 346 1.54 -11.81 12.85
N LEU A 347 0.46 -12.45 13.31
CA LEU A 347 0.16 -13.86 13.01
C LEU A 347 -0.82 -14.03 11.86
N ASP A 348 -0.63 -15.10 11.08
CA ASP A 348 -1.51 -15.45 9.97
C ASP A 348 -2.67 -16.38 10.38
N PRO A 349 -3.86 -16.23 9.78
CA PRO A 349 -4.23 -15.18 8.82
C PRO A 349 -4.43 -13.83 9.53
N ALA A 350 -3.73 -12.77 9.10
CA ALA A 350 -3.81 -11.46 9.74
C ALA A 350 -5.00 -10.65 9.21
N ILE A 351 -5.70 -9.96 10.10
CA ILE A 351 -6.63 -8.89 9.71
C ILE A 351 -5.84 -7.59 9.62
N THR A 352 -5.94 -6.90 8.49
CA THR A 352 -5.20 -5.66 8.25
C THR A 352 -6.16 -4.49 7.98
N LEU A 353 -6.47 -4.26 6.72
CA LEU A 353 -7.40 -3.24 6.22
C LEU A 353 -8.35 -3.93 5.25
N GLY A 354 -9.60 -3.49 5.21
CA GLY A 354 -10.52 -3.96 4.19
C GLY A 354 -11.89 -3.33 4.27
N GLU A 355 -12.76 -3.83 3.40
CA GLU A 355 -14.16 -3.44 3.30
C GLU A 355 -15.00 -4.71 3.27
N LEU A 356 -16.02 -4.78 4.12
CA LEU A 356 -16.96 -5.88 4.18
C LEU A 356 -18.26 -5.46 3.50
N ALA A 357 -18.68 -6.19 2.47
CA ALA A 357 -20.00 -6.04 1.89
C ALA A 357 -21.11 -6.49 2.88
N PRO A 358 -22.38 -6.10 2.66
CA PRO A 358 -23.51 -6.60 3.46
C PRO A 358 -23.57 -8.13 3.51
N GLY A 359 -23.53 -8.68 4.72
CA GLY A 359 -23.55 -10.12 5.00
C GLY A 359 -22.17 -10.79 4.94
N GLU A 360 -21.11 -10.06 4.62
CA GLU A 360 -19.74 -10.59 4.57
C GLU A 360 -19.13 -10.71 5.97
N SER A 361 -18.24 -11.68 6.11
CA SER A 361 -17.47 -11.94 7.32
C SER A 361 -15.99 -12.13 7.00
N ILE A 362 -15.13 -11.64 7.89
CA ILE A 362 -13.71 -11.94 7.92
C ILE A 362 -13.32 -12.48 9.30
N ALA A 363 -12.35 -13.40 9.34
CA ALA A 363 -11.77 -13.91 10.58
C ALA A 363 -10.25 -13.99 10.47
N GLY A 364 -9.57 -13.72 11.58
CA GLY A 364 -8.11 -13.74 11.65
C GLY A 364 -7.56 -13.09 12.90
N TRP A 365 -6.24 -12.95 12.93
CA TRP A 365 -5.51 -12.39 14.06
C TRP A 365 -5.29 -10.89 13.90
N VAL A 366 -5.53 -10.17 14.98
CA VAL A 366 -5.11 -8.79 15.18
C VAL A 366 -3.94 -8.80 16.15
N THR A 367 -2.80 -8.24 15.76
CA THR A 367 -1.58 -8.29 16.58
C THR A 367 -1.21 -6.91 17.09
N PHE A 368 -0.73 -6.85 18.32
CA PHE A 368 -0.30 -5.66 19.02
C PHE A 368 1.15 -5.86 19.41
N GLN A 369 1.93 -4.78 19.41
CA GLN A 369 3.22 -4.75 20.07
C GLN A 369 3.10 -3.78 21.24
N ALA A 370 3.65 -4.17 22.39
CA ALA A 370 3.65 -3.35 23.59
C ALA A 370 4.90 -3.62 24.42
N PRO A 371 5.30 -2.69 25.30
CA PRO A 371 6.31 -2.95 26.33
C PRO A 371 6.00 -4.24 27.12
N ALA A 372 7.05 -4.95 27.56
CA ALA A 372 6.88 -6.21 28.30
C ALA A 372 6.12 -6.07 29.64
N ASP A 373 6.02 -4.86 30.19
CA ASP A 373 5.23 -4.53 31.39
C ASP A 373 3.77 -4.14 31.09
N PHE A 374 3.36 -4.10 29.81
CA PHE A 374 1.99 -3.81 29.41
C PHE A 374 1.10 -5.05 29.62
N VAL A 375 0.25 -5.02 30.65
CA VAL A 375 -0.67 -6.12 30.99
C VAL A 375 -2.07 -5.83 30.43
N PRO A 376 -2.48 -6.46 29.32
CA PRO A 376 -3.74 -6.14 28.68
C PRO A 376 -4.94 -6.62 29.51
N VAL A 377 -5.93 -5.76 29.69
CA VAL A 377 -7.18 -6.07 30.43
C VAL A 377 -8.43 -5.90 29.57
N ARG A 378 -8.31 -5.16 28.44
CA ARG A 378 -9.42 -4.91 27.55
C ARG A 378 -8.95 -4.79 26.11
N PHE A 379 -9.70 -5.38 25.20
CA PHE A 379 -9.61 -5.20 23.76
C PHE A 379 -10.78 -4.36 23.27
N VAL A 380 -10.54 -3.42 22.37
CA VAL A 380 -11.54 -2.48 21.85
C VAL A 380 -11.45 -2.45 20.32
N PHE A 381 -12.61 -2.48 19.66
CA PHE A 381 -12.76 -2.25 18.23
C PHE A 381 -13.69 -1.06 17.99
N LEU A 382 -13.24 -0.12 17.16
CA LEU A 382 -13.96 1.08 16.77
C LEU A 382 -14.52 0.88 15.36
N VAL A 383 -15.82 1.02 15.17
CA VAL A 383 -16.44 0.85 13.85
C VAL A 383 -17.72 1.65 13.75
N ASP A 384 -17.92 2.40 12.68
CA ASP A 384 -19.12 3.22 12.44
C ASP A 384 -19.55 4.07 13.67
N ASN A 385 -18.58 4.74 14.30
CA ASN A 385 -18.76 5.49 15.55
C ASN A 385 -19.31 4.67 16.74
N ALA A 386 -19.27 3.34 16.70
CA ALA A 386 -19.53 2.46 17.84
C ALA A 386 -18.21 2.01 18.49
N ARG A 387 -18.29 1.75 19.79
CA ARG A 387 -17.23 1.10 20.56
C ARG A 387 -17.66 -0.30 20.98
N ILE A 388 -16.94 -1.31 20.51
CA ILE A 388 -17.13 -2.69 20.91
C ILE A 388 -15.94 -3.11 21.78
N GLY A 389 -16.20 -3.49 23.04
CA GLY A 389 -15.15 -3.88 23.99
C GLY A 389 -15.23 -5.33 24.44
N PHE A 390 -14.09 -5.95 24.70
CA PHE A 390 -13.96 -7.28 25.28
C PHE A 390 -13.04 -7.21 26.50
N ASN A 391 -13.52 -7.68 27.66
CA ASN A 391 -12.67 -7.88 28.83
C ASN A 391 -11.85 -9.16 28.63
N LEU A 392 -10.54 -9.06 28.89
CA LEU A 392 -9.54 -10.12 28.66
C LEU A 392 -9.30 -10.97 29.91
#